data_AF-A0A661RDQ8-F1
#
_entry.id   AF-A0A661RDQ8-F1
#
_cell.length_a   1.000
_cell.length_b   1.000
_cell.length_c   1.000
_cell.angle_alpha   90.00
_cell.angle_beta   90.00
_cell.angle_gamma   90.00
#
_symmetry.space_group_name_H-M   'P 1'
#
loop_
_entity.id
_entity.type
_entity.pdbx_description
1 polymer ?
#
loop_
_entity_poly.entity_id
_entity_poly.type
_entity_poly.pdbx_seq_one_letter_code
_entity_poly.pdbx_strand_id
1 'polypeptide(L)' 'MEETYRLGCDIGGTFTDFVLVNNLTGQFHTNKCLTTPSDPSDAVEQGIRQLAETVPELKNGFMDR' A
#
# COMPACT_ATOMS: atom_id res chain seq x y z
N MET A 1 -22.12 -1.36 -4.10
CA MET A 1 -20.85 -0.73 -4.53
C MET A 1 -19.80 -1.81 -4.43
N GLU A 2 -18.96 -1.99 -5.44
CA GLU A 2 -17.81 -2.90 -5.31
C GLU A 2 -16.91 -2.39 -4.18
N GLU A 3 -16.35 -3.32 -3.40
CA GLU A 3 -15.38 -2.98 -2.37
C GLU A 3 -14.12 -2.45 -3.08
N THR A 4 -13.82 -1.18 -2.86
CA THR A 4 -12.71 -0.48 -3.51
C THR A 4 -11.81 0.13 -2.46
N TYR A 5 -10.51 0.08 -2.72
CA TYR A 5 -9.50 0.71 -1.90
C TYR A 5 -8.89 1.91 -2.63
N ARG A 6 -8.53 2.94 -1.88
CA ARG A 6 -7.63 4.01 -2.35
C ARG A 6 -6.29 3.87 -1.65
N LEU A 7 -5.22 3.89 -2.42
CA LEU A 7 -3.85 3.90 -1.91
C LEU A 7 -3.23 5.27 -2.19
N GLY A 8 -2.80 5.95 -1.13
CA GLY A 8 -1.88 7.08 -1.19
C GLY A 8 -0.46 6.62 -0.88
N CYS A 9 0.52 7.18 -1.61
CA CYS A 9 1.93 6.93 -1.41
C CYS A 9 2.68 8.28 -1.45
N ASP A 10 3.57 8.51 -0.50
CA ASP A 10 4.48 9.66 -0.47
C ASP A 10 5.93 9.16 -0.45
N ILE A 11 6.68 9.48 -1.50
CA ILE A 11 8.06 9.03 -1.68
C ILE A 11 8.99 10.12 -1.16
N GLY A 12 9.56 9.90 0.02
CA GLY A 12 10.60 10.75 0.59
C GLY A 12 12.01 10.26 0.25
N GLY A 13 13.03 10.95 0.76
CA GLY A 13 14.43 10.57 0.55
C GLY A 13 14.88 9.33 1.33
N THR A 14 14.41 9.19 2.58
CA THR A 14 14.76 8.05 3.46
C THR A 14 13.65 7.02 3.51
N PHE A 15 12.40 7.47 3.55
CA PHE A 15 11.23 6.63 3.74
C PHE A 15 10.18 6.90 2.67
N THR A 16 9.45 5.85 2.34
CA THR A 16 8.21 5.91 1.57
C THR A 16 7.04 5.58 2.50
N ASP A 17 6.07 6.48 2.56
CA ASP A 17 4.91 6.40 3.44
C ASP A 17 3.65 6.01 2.65
N PHE A 18 2.80 5.15 3.23
CA PHE A 18 1.59 4.65 2.58
C PHE A 18 0.36 4.85 3.46
N VAL A 19 -0.76 5.16 2.81
CA VAL A 19 -2.10 5.17 3.42
C VAL A 19 -3.07 4.41 2.51
N LEU A 20 -3.64 3.32 3.01
CA LEU A 20 -4.66 2.53 2.33
C LEU A 20 -6.02 2.80 2.99
N VAL A 21 -7.03 3.18 2.21
CA VAL A 21 -8.38 3.48 2.72
C VAL A 21 -9.40 2.57 2.05
N ASN A 22 -10.17 1.83 2.86
CA ASN A 22 -11.37 1.13 2.39
C ASN A 22 -12.49 2.16 2.16
N ASN A 23 -12.97 2.29 0.92
CA ASN A 23 -13.97 3.30 0.57
C ASN A 23 -15.36 3.01 1.13
N LEU A 24 -15.65 1.75 1.47
CA LEU A 24 -16.95 1.34 2.00
C LEU A 24 -17.03 1.60 3.51
N THR A 25 -15.98 1.22 4.25
CA THR A 25 -15.98 1.28 5.72
C THR A 25 -15.32 2.55 6.27
N GLY A 26 -14.47 3.22 5.47
CA GLY A 26 -13.63 4.33 5.92
C GLY A 26 -12.43 3.89 6.76
N GLN A 27 -12.25 2.58 6.99
CA GLN A 27 -11.07 2.06 7.68
C GLN A 27 -9.80 2.40 6.90
N PHE A 28 -8.74 2.77 7.61
CA PHE A 28 -7.44 3.04 7.01
C PHE A 28 -6.32 2.24 7.67
N HIS A 29 -5.33 1.90 6.85
CA HIS A 29 -4.09 1.24 7.23
C HIS A 29 -2.92 2.08 6.77
N THR A 30 -1.83 2.06 7.52
CA THR A 30 -0.61 2.77 7.17
C THR A 30 0.56 1.80 7.08
N ASN A 31 1.53 2.15 6.24
CA ASN A 31 2.80 1.46 6.17
C ASN A 31 3.93 2.46 5.92
N LYS A 32 5.15 2.08 6.30
CA LYS A 32 6.37 2.84 6.04
C LYS A 32 7.50 1.86 5.73
N CYS A 33 8.19 2.08 4.62
CA CYS A 33 9.42 1.35 4.30
C CYS A 33 10.54 2.33 3.95
N LEU A 34 11.78 1.82 3.87
CA LEU A 34 12.89 2.61 3.33
C LEU A 34 12.61 2.92 1.85
N THR A 35 12.95 4.13 1.41
CA THR A 35 13.00 4.46 -0.01
C THR A 35 14.17 3.73 -0.66
N THR A 36 13.99 3.27 -1.89
CA THR A 36 15.06 2.81 -2.76
C THR A 36 15.41 3.96 -3.71
N PRO A 37 16.45 4.78 -3.44
CA PRO A 37 16.62 6.03 -4.18
C PRO A 37 17.04 5.83 -5.65
N SER A 38 17.70 4.70 -5.95
CA SER A 38 18.03 4.32 -7.32
C SER A 38 16.80 3.97 -8.15
N ASP A 39 15.76 3.43 -7.51
CA ASP A 39 14.50 3.09 -8.14
C ASP A 39 13.35 3.12 -7.12
N PRO A 40 12.63 4.25 -6.99
CA PRO A 40 11.53 4.36 -6.04
C PRO A 40 10.39 3.38 -6.28
N SER A 41 10.25 2.82 -7.49
CA SER A 41 9.21 1.83 -7.78
C SER A 41 9.40 0.54 -6.97
N ASP A 42 10.64 0.16 -6.66
CA ASP A 42 10.94 -1.00 -5.79
C ASP A 42 10.37 -0.80 -4.38
N ALA A 43 10.53 0.39 -3.81
CA ALA A 43 9.99 0.73 -2.48
C ALA A 43 8.46 0.74 -2.50
N VAL A 44 7.85 1.22 -3.59
CA VAL A 44 6.39 1.18 -3.78
C VAL A 44 5.88 -0.27 -3.82
N GLU A 45 6.51 -1.14 -4.62
CA GLU A 45 6.13 -2.54 -4.71
C GLU A 45 6.27 -3.24 -3.33
N GLN A 46 7.41 -3.05 -2.66
CA GLN A 46 7.64 -3.60 -1.33
C GLN A 46 6.58 -3.13 -0.33
N GLY A 47 6.27 -1.83 -0.31
CA GLY A 47 5.30 -1.26 0.61
C GLY A 47 3.89 -1.79 0.38
N ILE A 48 3.49 -2.02 -0.88
CA ILE A 48 2.21 -2.65 -1.25
C ILE A 48 2.17 -4.11 -0.79
N ARG A 49 3.26 -4.88 -0.98
CA ARG A 49 3.34 -6.27 -0.52
C ARG A 49 3.18 -6.37 1.01
N GLN A 50 3.88 -5.52 1.75
CA GLN A 50 3.77 -5.43 3.21
C GLN A 50 2.34 -5.04 3.66
N LEU A 51 1.67 -4.12 2.96
CA LEU A 51 0.26 -3.81 3.23
C LEU A 51 -0.63 -5.04 3.00
N ALA A 52 -0.44 -5.78 1.91
CA ALA A 52 -1.22 -6.98 1.61
C ALA A 52 -1.02 -8.13 2.63
N GLU A 53 0.08 -8.14 3.38
CA GLU A 53 0.28 -9.06 4.49
C GLU A 53 -0.52 -8.70 5.74
N THR A 54 -0.79 -7.40 5.94
CA THR A 54 -1.50 -6.88 7.12
C THR A 54 -2.99 -6.63 6.88
N VAL A 55 -3.40 -6.58 5.60
CA VAL A 55 -4.80 -6.40 5.16
C VAL A 55 -5.21 -7.62 4.32
N PRO A 56 -5.71 -8.70 4.94
CA PRO A 56 -6.03 -9.95 4.24
C PRO A 56 -7.00 -9.78 3.08
N GLU A 57 -7.93 -8.81 3.18
CA GLU A 57 -8.92 -8.50 2.15
C GLU A 57 -8.26 -7.94 0.86
N LEU A 58 -7.15 -7.21 1.01
CA LEU A 58 -6.39 -6.68 -0.14
C LEU A 58 -5.72 -7.81 -0.93
N LYS A 59 -5.27 -8.86 -0.24
CA LYS A 59 -4.54 -9.99 -0.81
C LYS A 59 -5.36 -10.74 -1.87
N ASN A 60 -6.65 -10.97 -1.56
CA ASN A 60 -7.60 -11.69 -2.41
C ASN A 60 -7.99 -10.92 -3.69
N GLY A 61 -7.75 -9.61 -3.75
CA GLY A 61 -8.11 -8.77 -4.89
C GLY A 61 -6.95 -8.45 -5.85
N PHE A 62 -5.72 -8.37 -5.33
CA PHE A 62 -4.54 -7.87 -6.05
C PHE A 62 -3.55 -8.95 -6.51
N MET A 63 -3.41 -10.06 -5.78
CA MET A 63 -2.35 -11.06 -6.08
C MET A 63 -2.84 -12.30 -6.84
N ASP A 64 -4.15 -12.50 -6.94
CA ASP A 64 -4.76 -13.67 -7.61
C ASP A 64 -5.30 -13.37 -9.03
N ARG A 65 -4.90 -12.25 -9.64
CA ARG A 65 -5.25 -11.90 -11.04
C ARG A 65 -4.03 -11.76 -11.94
#